data_AF-A0ABD3U0C0-F1
#
_entry.id   AF-A0ABD3U0C0-F1
#
_cell.length_a   1.000
_cell.length_b   1.000
_cell.length_c   1.000
_cell.angle_alpha   90.00
_cell.angle_beta   90.00
_cell.angle_gamma   90.00
#
_symmetry.space_group_name_H-M   'P 1'
#
loop_
_entity.id
_entity.type
_entity.pdbx_description
1 polymer ?
#
loop_
_entity_poly.entity_id
_entity_poly.type
_entity_poly.pdbx_seq_one_letter_code
_entity_poly.pdbx_strand_id
1 'polypeptide(L)'
;MVKILKCYNFRSSSIVPMEREPKVFAGGKDKLFIGTTGASIEVFSIHTDAISGDKLFTKYCRIQTGDDVNHILYNTRSKLC
;
A
#
# COMPACT_ATOMS: atom_id res chain seq x y z
N MET A 1 -28.65 -1.21 20.45
CA MET A 1 -28.81 -2.20 19.36
C MET A 1 -27.44 -2.65 18.91
N VAL A 2 -27.06 -3.89 19.20
CA VAL A 2 -25.72 -4.44 18.86
C VAL A 2 -25.81 -5.14 17.50
N LYS A 3 -24.99 -4.72 16.53
CA LYS A 3 -24.86 -5.41 15.24
C LYS A 3 -23.70 -6.39 15.33
N ILE A 4 -24.01 -7.69 15.30
CA ILE A 4 -23.01 -8.75 15.17
C ILE A 4 -22.85 -9.03 13.67
N LEU A 5 -21.70 -8.68 13.12
CA LEU A 5 -21.35 -8.97 11.73
C LEU A 5 -20.52 -10.27 11.68
N LYS A 6 -20.88 -11.20 10.78
CA LYS A 6 -20.06 -12.39 10.51
C LYS A 6 -18.80 -11.95 9.76
N CYS A 7 -17.66 -11.95 10.44
CA CYS A 7 -16.37 -11.84 9.78
C CYS A 7 -16.01 -13.19 9.16
N TYR A 8 -16.03 -13.27 7.83
CA TYR A 8 -15.41 -14.39 7.13
C TYR A 8 -13.89 -14.27 7.31
N ASN A 9 -13.20 -15.39 7.46
CA ASN A 9 -11.73 -15.42 7.44
C ASN A 9 -11.26 -14.96 6.06
N PHE A 10 -11.10 -13.65 5.90
CA PHE A 10 -10.42 -13.07 4.77
C PHE A 10 -8.94 -13.35 4.98
N ARG A 11 -8.40 -14.31 4.24
CA ARG A 11 -6.96 -14.59 4.21
C ARG A 11 -6.29 -13.43 3.46
N SER A 12 -6.13 -12.28 4.10
CA SER A 12 -5.19 -11.27 3.59
C SER A 12 -3.81 -11.87 3.75
N SER A 13 -3.26 -12.45 2.69
CA SER A 13 -1.96 -13.11 2.70
C SER A 13 -0.81 -12.16 2.99
N SER A 14 -1.05 -10.85 3.08
CA SER A 14 0.00 -9.85 3.24
C SER A 14 -0.54 -8.58 3.89
N ILE A 15 0.10 -8.18 5.00
CA ILE A 15 -0.24 -6.97 5.77
C ILE A 15 0.85 -5.93 5.53
N VAL A 16 0.46 -4.69 5.21
CA VAL A 16 1.39 -3.56 5.11
C VAL A 16 1.35 -2.80 6.43
N PRO A 17 2.44 -2.76 7.21
CA PRO A 17 2.49 -1.97 8.43
C PRO A 17 2.47 -0.48 8.08
N MET A 18 1.53 0.26 8.67
CA MET A 18 1.34 1.69 8.44
C MET A 18 1.29 2.44 9.77
N GLU A 19 2.00 3.56 9.86
CA GLU A 19 1.95 4.45 11.03
C GLU A 19 0.75 5.41 10.98
N ARG A 20 0.23 5.67 9.78
CA ARG A 20 -0.85 6.62 9.51
C ARG A 20 -1.96 5.96 8.71
N GLU A 21 -3.16 6.50 8.85
CA GLU A 21 -4.33 5.98 8.15
C GLU A 21 -4.17 6.12 6.62
N PRO A 22 -4.26 5.02 5.87
CA PRO A 22 -4.20 5.06 4.41
C PRO A 22 -5.51 5.61 3.83
N LYS A 23 -5.42 6.60 2.94
CA LYS A 23 -6.56 7.16 2.19
C LYS A 23 -6.71 6.55 0.81
N VAL A 24 -5.59 6.46 0.09
CA VAL A 24 -5.54 6.01 -1.31
C VAL A 24 -4.31 5.18 -1.56
N PHE A 25 -4.37 4.26 -2.51
CA PHE A 25 -3.21 3.46 -2.90
C PHE A 25 -3.17 3.24 -4.41
N ALA A 26 -1.96 3.09 -4.93
CA ALA A 26 -1.70 2.63 -6.29
C ALA A 26 -0.56 1.60 -6.25
N GLY A 27 -0.70 0.48 -6.96
CA GLY A 27 0.27 -0.60 -6.91
C GLY A 27 0.61 -1.13 -8.30
N GLY A 28 1.86 -1.55 -8.48
CA GLY A 28 2.35 -2.28 -9.64
C GLY A 28 2.96 -3.61 -9.26
N LYS A 29 3.86 -4.12 -10.10
CA LYS A 29 4.52 -5.42 -9.91
C LYS A 29 5.51 -5.39 -8.73
N ASP A 30 6.22 -4.28 -8.56
CA ASP A 30 7.38 -4.15 -7.67
C ASP A 30 7.27 -3.01 -6.65
N LYS A 31 6.22 -2.17 -6.76
CA LYS A 31 6.00 -1.01 -5.91
C LYS A 31 4.54 -0.86 -5.50
N LEU A 32 4.33 -0.38 -4.28
CA LEU A 32 3.05 0.05 -3.74
C LEU A 32 3.21 1.46 -3.19
N PHE A 33 2.32 2.36 -3.59
CA PHE A 33 2.26 3.75 -3.16
C PHE A 33 1.00 3.92 -2.32
N ILE A 34 1.12 4.48 -1.12
CA ILE A 34 0.00 4.68 -0.20
C ILE A 34 -0.02 6.13 0.23
N GLY A 35 -1.05 6.87 -0.18
CA GLY A 35 -1.35 8.21 0.31
C GLY A 35 -2.01 8.13 1.68
N THR A 36 -1.52 8.92 2.62
CA THR A 36 -1.95 8.93 4.03
C THR A 36 -2.69 10.21 4.37
N THR A 37 -3.47 10.20 5.45
CA THR A 37 -4.11 11.40 6.05
C THR A 37 -3.14 12.46 6.56
N GLY A 38 -1.84 12.18 6.60
CA GLY A 38 -0.81 13.13 7.06
C GLY A 38 -0.06 13.81 5.93
N ALA A 39 -0.71 14.05 4.79
CA ALA A 39 -0.12 14.66 3.60
C ALA A 39 1.20 13.97 3.20
N SER A 40 1.21 12.64 3.13
CA SER A 40 2.42 11.92 2.69
C SER A 40 2.09 10.65 1.92
N ILE A 41 2.98 10.29 1.00
CA ILE A 41 2.95 9.04 0.26
C ILE A 41 4.03 8.13 0.81
N GLU A 42 3.63 6.99 1.36
CA GLU A 42 4.55 5.91 1.73
C GLU A 42 4.72 4.96 0.55
N VAL A 43 5.98 4.69 0.19
CA VAL A 43 6.33 3.82 -0.94
C VAL A 43 6.94 2.55 -0.40
N PHE A 44 6.41 1.40 -0.83
CA PHE A 44 6.90 0.08 -0.46
C PHE A 44 7.38 -0.65 -1.70
N SER A 45 8.51 -1.35 -1.59
CA SER A 45 8.91 -2.37 -2.55
C SER A 45 8.15 -3.66 -2.26
N ILE A 46 7.67 -4.30 -3.32
CA ILE A 46 6.97 -5.58 -3.25
C ILE A 46 7.94 -6.67 -3.66
N HIS A 47 8.17 -7.61 -2.77
CA HIS A 47 8.95 -8.82 -3.01
C HIS A 47 8.08 -10.05 -2.79
N THR A 48 8.42 -11.15 -3.42
CA THR A 48 7.78 -12.45 -3.14
C THR A 48 8.77 -13.26 -2.34
N ASP A 49 8.37 -13.72 -1.16
CA ASP A 49 9.16 -14.66 -0.39
C ASP A 49 9.33 -15.94 -1.21
N ALA A 50 10.57 -16.35 -1.41
CA ALA A 50 10.91 -17.53 -2.20
C ALA A 50 10.41 -18.83 -1.55
N ILE A 51 10.17 -18.84 -0.22
CA ILE A 51 9.76 -20.03 0.52
C ILE A 51 8.24 -20.13 0.62
N SER A 52 7.58 -19.09 1.14
CA SER A 52 6.12 -19.09 1.34
C SER A 52 5.32 -18.72 0.09
N GLY A 53 5.93 -18.02 -0.87
CA GLY A 53 5.23 -17.42 -2.00
C GLY A 53 4.43 -16.16 -1.62
N ASP A 54 4.50 -15.71 -0.36
CA ASP A 54 3.78 -14.54 0.11
C ASP A 54 4.42 -13.23 -0.37
N LYS A 55 3.61 -12.18 -0.52
CA LYS A 55 4.12 -10.85 -0.83
C LYS A 55 4.64 -10.18 0.45
N LEU A 56 5.90 -9.79 0.42
CA LEU A 56 6.54 -8.98 1.45
C LEU A 56 6.59 -7.53 0.97
N PHE A 57 6.29 -6.62 1.90
CA PHE A 57 6.32 -5.19 1.66
C PHE A 57 7.41 -4.56 2.50
N THR A 58 8.39 -3.93 1.86
CA THR A 58 9.49 -3.24 2.54
C THR A 58 9.37 -1.76 2.26
N LYS A 59 9.30 -0.93 3.31
CA LYS A 59 9.26 0.52 3.16
C LYS A 59 10.51 0.98 2.41
N TYR A 60 10.30 1.60 1.27
CA TYR A 60 11.36 2.09 0.38
C TYR A 60 11.65 3.56 0.68
N CYS A 61 10.63 4.41 0.64
CA CYS A 61 10.77 5.82 0.98
C CYS A 61 9.44 6.43 1.41
N ARG A 62 9.50 7.69 1.86
CA ARG A 62 8.35 8.53 2.14
C ARG A 62 8.48 9.85 1.39
N ILE A 63 7.40 10.26 0.75
CA ILE A 63 7.29 11.54 0.04
C ILE A 63 6.33 12.40 0.83
N GLN A 64 6.79 13.54 1.33
CA GLN A 64 5.90 14.51 1.96
C GLN A 64 5.19 15.32 0.86
N THR A 65 3.88 15.37 0.92
CA THR A 65 3.06 16.24 0.08
C THR A 65 2.69 17.49 0.88
N GLY A 66 2.55 18.64 0.21
CA GLY A 66 2.15 19.89 0.87
C GLY A 66 0.70 19.87 1.35
N ASP A 67 -0.12 18.98 0.77
CA ASP A 67 -1.54 18.82 1.04
C ASP A 67 -1.94 17.33 1.03
N ASP A 68 -3.18 17.07 1.41
CA ASP A 68 -3.82 15.76 1.40
C ASP A 68 -3.77 15.06 0.04
N VAL A 69 -3.37 13.78 0.05
CA VAL A 69 -3.30 12.95 -1.16
C VAL A 69 -4.66 12.31 -1.40
N ASN A 70 -5.38 12.81 -2.41
CA ASN A 70 -6.70 12.28 -2.79
C ASN A 70 -6.66 11.34 -3.99
N HIS A 71 -5.60 11.39 -4.81
CA HIS A 71 -5.43 10.53 -5.99
C HIS A 71 -3.94 10.22 -6.18
N ILE A 72 -3.63 9.00 -6.63
CA ILE A 72 -2.28 8.60 -7.04
C ILE A 72 -2.38 8.00 -8.43
N LEU A 73 -1.59 8.54 -9.37
CA LEU A 73 -1.43 7.98 -10.70
C LEU A 73 -0.02 7.39 -10.79
N TYR A 74 0.06 6.09 -11.02
CA TYR A 74 1.33 5.37 -11.13
C TYR A 74 1.41 4.63 -12.47
N ASN A 75 2.42 4.96 -13.26
CA ASN A 75 2.66 4.29 -14.53
C ASN A 75 3.47 3.01 -14.30
N THR A 76 2.84 1.87 -14.55
CA THR A 76 3.43 0.53 -14.41
C THR A 76 4.25 0.10 -15.63
N ARG A 77 4.20 0.86 -16.74
CA ARG A 77 5.04 0.64 -17.90
C ARG A 77 6.38 1.32 -17.66
N SER A 78 7.32 0.56 -17.12
CA SER A 78 8.74 0.88 -17.08
C SER A 78 9.33 0.93 -18.49
N LYS A 79 9.07 2.03 -19.19
CA LYS A 79 9.87 2.65 -20.26
C LYS A 79 9.29 4.06 -20.46
N LEU A 80 9.65 4.96 -19.55
CA LEU A 80 9.78 6.36 -19.92
C LEU A 80 11.11 6.44 -20.67
N CYS A 81 11.05 6.87 -21.93
CA CYS A 81 12.16 6.96 -22.86
C CYS A 81 13.28 7.85 -22.30
#